data_AF-A0AAJ3G1M9-F1
#
_entry.id   AF-A0AAJ3G1M9-F1
#
_cell.length_a   1.000
_cell.length_b   1.000
_cell.length_c   1.000
_cell.angle_alpha   90.00
_cell.angle_beta   90.00
_cell.angle_gamma   90.00
#
_symmetry.space_group_name_H-M   'P 1'
#
loop_
_entity.id
_entity.type
_entity.pdbx_description
1 polymer ?
#
loop_
_entity_poly.entity_id
_entity_poly.type
_entity_poly.pdbx_seq_one_letter_code
_entity_poly.pdbx_strand_id
1 'polypeptide(L)'
;RLGQHDAVKDAVVLVREDAPGEKRLVAYFTPRDLDVAPHIETLRTHLQGQLPDYMIPVAYVRLDALPLTANGKLDRRALPAPDSDAYVSREYEAPQGEVEQLLAQLWAELLRVDQVGRHDNFFELGGHSLLAVTLIERMRQVGLSADVRVLFSQPTLAALGAAIGSGREVDVPVNRIVPDCGRITPDMLTLIDLDQATIDRVVATVPGGAPNVQDIYPLAPLQDGILYHHLSAEQGDPYVLKTVFELQSRDRLVAFVDALQYVIDRHDILRTSVVWQGFDAPIQVVWREAKLHLEEVALDIAKGEIAAQLQERFDPQHYRLDITQAPLMRLVFAEDAVNQRWVAVLLFHHMALDHTALEVVQHEMQAHLLGQAGQLPAAMPYRNYVAQARLGVSQHEHEGFFREMLGDVDEPTLPFGLQDVSGDGQAIEHARQVVEATLSQRLRAQARQLGVSAASLVHLAWAQVLGRVSGKDDVVFGTVLLGRMQGGDGADRALGMFINTLPLRVGVNSQGVREGVKATHARLTGLLGHEHASLALAQRCSGVVAPLPLFSALLNYRHSASAAAEVSNETLAAWEGIEFLSNEERTNYPLTLSVDDLGDGFMLSALVVQG
;
A
#
# COMPACT_ATOMS: atom_id res chain seq x y z
N ARG A 1 0.79 33.71 17.03
CA ARG A 1 1.17 32.32 17.33
C ARG A 1 2.40 32.27 18.23
N LEU A 2 3.55 32.82 17.81
CA LEU A 2 4.76 32.84 18.65
C LEU A 2 4.56 33.61 19.97
N GLY A 3 3.99 34.82 19.91
CA GLY A 3 3.65 35.61 21.11
C GLY A 3 2.53 35.05 21.98
N GLN A 4 1.96 33.88 21.65
CA GLN A 4 0.99 33.17 22.52
C GLN A 4 1.66 32.09 23.37
N HIS A 5 2.98 31.86 23.20
CA HIS A 5 3.73 30.93 24.03
C HIS A 5 3.99 31.55 25.41
N ASP A 6 3.76 30.82 26.50
CA ASP A 6 3.78 31.36 27.86
C ASP A 6 5.12 32.00 28.25
N ALA A 7 6.22 31.42 27.77
CA ALA A 7 7.57 31.93 28.02
C ALA A 7 7.97 33.16 27.16
N VAL A 8 7.14 33.59 26.21
CA VAL A 8 7.41 34.72 25.31
C VAL A 8 6.61 35.95 25.78
N LYS A 9 7.27 37.10 25.82
CA LYS A 9 6.65 38.39 26.13
C LYS A 9 6.25 39.13 24.85
N ASP A 10 7.23 39.45 24.02
CA ASP A 10 7.02 40.10 22.72
C ASP A 10 7.66 39.25 21.61
N ALA A 11 7.06 39.25 20.42
CA ALA A 11 7.58 38.52 19.27
C ALA A 11 7.31 39.26 17.97
N VAL A 12 8.29 39.23 17.06
CA VAL A 12 8.19 39.77 15.70
C VAL A 12 8.79 38.75 14.74
N VAL A 13 8.08 38.44 13.66
CA VAL A 13 8.58 37.58 12.58
C VAL A 13 8.70 38.39 11.30
N LEU A 14 9.80 38.24 10.59
CA LEU A 14 10.06 38.97 9.34
C LEU A 14 10.91 38.15 8.38
N VAL A 15 10.69 38.40 7.08
CA VAL A 15 11.54 37.89 6.02
C VAL A 15 12.79 38.73 5.97
N ARG A 16 13.95 38.09 6.09
CA ARG A 16 15.27 38.70 6.05
C ARG A 16 16.05 38.13 4.87
N GLU A 17 16.86 38.98 4.23
CA GLU A 17 17.73 38.66 3.11
C GLU A 17 19.10 39.25 3.42
N ASP A 18 20.01 38.44 3.97
CA ASP A 18 21.37 38.88 4.35
C ASP A 18 22.38 38.66 3.21
N ALA A 19 22.08 37.76 2.27
CA ALA A 19 22.78 37.55 1.01
C ALA A 19 21.78 37.62 -0.17
N PRO A 20 22.17 38.16 -1.34
CA PRO A 20 21.26 38.29 -2.49
C PRO A 20 20.66 36.93 -2.88
N GLY A 21 19.34 36.82 -2.85
CA GLY A 21 18.61 35.59 -3.21
C GLY A 21 18.24 34.67 -2.05
N GLU A 22 18.81 34.85 -0.85
CA GLU A 22 18.55 34.00 0.31
C GLU A 22 17.53 34.63 1.26
N LYS A 23 16.23 34.48 0.94
CA LYS A 23 15.14 34.96 1.79
C LYS A 23 14.76 33.92 2.83
N ARG A 24 14.74 34.32 4.10
CA ARG A 24 14.40 33.43 5.22
C ARG A 24 13.50 34.10 6.25
N LEU A 25 12.61 33.33 6.86
CA LEU A 25 11.79 33.78 7.99
C LEU A 25 12.62 33.74 9.28
N VAL A 26 12.77 34.90 9.94
CA VAL A 26 13.47 35.05 11.22
C VAL A 26 12.48 35.54 12.27
N ALA A 27 12.41 34.85 13.40
CA ALA A 27 11.68 35.29 14.58
C ALA A 27 12.61 36.01 15.55
N TYR A 28 12.18 37.16 16.05
CA TYR A 28 12.80 37.89 17.15
C TYR A 28 11.85 37.85 18.33
N PHE A 29 12.34 37.49 19.51
CA PHE A 29 11.48 37.40 20.68
C PHE A 29 12.18 37.88 21.95
N THR A 30 11.38 38.38 22.89
CA THR A 30 11.81 38.69 24.26
C THR A 30 11.23 37.65 25.20
N PRO A 31 12.01 37.06 26.11
CA PRO A 31 11.48 36.12 27.08
C PRO A 31 10.67 36.88 28.15
N ARG A 32 9.68 36.20 28.74
CA ARG A 32 8.88 36.75 29.84
C ARG A 32 9.67 36.85 31.15
N ASP A 33 10.58 35.90 31.36
CA ASP A 33 11.58 35.89 32.42
C ASP A 33 12.96 35.93 31.77
N LEU A 34 13.77 36.94 32.10
CA LEU A 34 15.10 37.13 31.51
C LEU A 34 16.10 36.05 31.97
N ASP A 35 15.87 35.43 33.14
CA ASP A 35 16.75 34.41 33.70
C ASP A 35 16.38 32.98 33.22
N VAL A 36 15.19 32.80 32.65
CA VAL A 36 14.67 31.52 32.13
C VAL A 36 14.24 31.68 30.68
N ALA A 37 15.21 31.64 29.76
CA ALA A 37 14.93 31.73 28.34
C ALA A 37 14.35 30.40 27.80
N PRO A 38 13.28 30.43 26.99
CA PRO A 38 12.76 29.24 26.34
C PRO A 38 13.75 28.70 25.31
N HIS A 39 13.95 27.37 25.31
CA HIS A 39 14.69 26.70 24.23
C HIS A 39 14.01 26.92 22.88
N ILE A 40 14.81 27.13 21.84
CA ILE A 40 14.31 27.41 20.50
C ILE A 40 13.46 26.24 19.99
N GLU A 41 13.85 25.00 20.28
CA GLU A 41 13.08 23.80 19.96
C GLU A 41 11.66 23.85 20.50
N THR A 42 11.47 24.34 21.73
CA THR A 42 10.14 24.48 22.35
C THR A 42 9.29 25.50 21.58
N LEU A 43 9.88 26.62 21.19
CA LEU A 43 9.20 27.66 20.40
C LEU A 43 8.84 27.17 18.99
N ARG A 44 9.76 26.42 18.33
CA ARG A 44 9.54 25.83 17.02
C ARG A 44 8.45 24.75 17.06
N THR A 45 8.50 23.86 18.04
CA THR A 45 7.50 22.81 18.25
C THR A 45 6.11 23.41 18.47
N HIS A 46 6.02 24.48 19.26
CA HIS A 46 4.77 25.23 19.47
C HIS A 46 4.19 25.81 18.18
N LEU A 47 5.06 26.35 17.31
CA LEU A 47 4.65 26.89 16.02
C LEU A 47 4.26 25.79 15.01
N GLN A 48 5.04 24.72 14.92
CA GLN A 48 4.76 23.57 14.05
C GLN A 48 3.43 22.90 14.39
N GLY A 49 3.00 22.93 15.65
CA GLY A 49 1.68 22.43 16.05
C GLY A 49 0.50 23.30 15.56
N GLN A 50 0.76 24.47 14.98
CA GLN A 50 -0.26 25.49 14.68
C GLN A 50 -0.13 26.13 13.28
N LEU A 51 0.99 25.94 12.58
CA LEU A 51 1.30 26.59 11.31
C LEU A 51 1.93 25.59 10.32
N PRO A 52 1.71 25.77 9.00
CA PRO A 52 2.42 25.02 7.96
C PRO A 52 3.94 25.27 7.96
N ASP A 53 4.74 24.31 7.49
CA ASP A 53 6.21 24.36 7.54
C ASP A 53 6.83 25.61 6.91
N TYR A 54 6.32 26.08 5.76
CA TYR A 54 6.82 27.29 5.10
C TYR A 54 6.56 28.59 5.89
N MET A 55 5.70 28.56 6.91
CA MET A 55 5.46 29.68 7.82
C MET A 55 6.27 29.59 9.12
N ILE A 56 7.06 28.53 9.30
CA ILE A 56 7.90 28.33 10.48
C ILE A 56 9.22 29.08 10.28
N PRO A 57 9.59 29.98 11.21
CA PRO A 57 10.89 30.65 11.17
C PRO A 57 12.04 29.63 11.23
N VAL A 58 13.06 29.83 10.41
CA VAL A 58 14.27 28.99 10.40
C VAL A 58 15.30 29.44 11.45
N ALA A 59 15.15 30.64 11.98
CA ALA A 59 15.99 31.21 13.04
C ALA A 59 15.14 31.99 14.07
N TYR A 60 15.60 31.98 15.32
CA TYR A 60 14.97 32.58 16.49
C TYR A 60 16.02 33.36 17.29
N VAL A 61 15.95 34.68 17.21
CA VAL A 61 16.89 35.58 17.87
C VAL A 61 16.29 36.06 19.19
N ARG A 62 16.93 35.69 20.29
CA ARG A 62 16.58 36.18 21.63
C ARG A 62 17.08 37.61 21.81
N LEU A 63 16.21 38.49 22.28
CA LEU A 63 16.55 39.87 22.64
C LEU A 63 16.11 40.15 24.08
N ASP A 64 16.87 40.98 24.79
CA ASP A 64 16.46 41.48 26.10
C ASP A 64 15.31 42.49 25.97
N ALA A 65 15.32 43.27 24.89
CA ALA A 65 14.26 44.19 24.50
C ALA A 65 14.21 44.37 22.97
N LEU A 66 13.01 44.56 22.42
CA LEU A 66 12.86 44.92 21.01
C LEU A 66 13.39 46.35 20.76
N PRO A 67 14.21 46.57 19.72
CA PRO A 67 14.69 47.91 19.41
C PRO A 67 13.53 48.77 18.87
N LEU A 68 13.32 49.94 19.47
CA LEU A 68 12.26 50.88 19.09
C LEU A 68 12.87 52.21 18.61
N THR A 69 12.26 52.79 17.60
CA THR A 69 12.50 54.18 17.15
C THR A 69 12.03 55.19 18.21
N ALA A 70 12.45 56.45 18.09
CA ALA A 70 12.02 57.54 18.98
C ALA A 70 10.47 57.73 19.07
N ASN A 71 9.73 57.21 18.09
CA ASN A 71 8.27 57.23 18.03
C ASN A 71 7.61 55.95 18.58
N GLY A 72 8.37 55.06 19.24
CA GLY A 72 7.86 53.82 19.84
C GLY A 72 7.53 52.69 18.85
N LYS A 73 7.90 52.82 17.57
CA LYS A 73 7.74 51.76 16.56
C LYS A 73 8.99 50.89 16.48
N LEU A 74 8.83 49.60 16.16
CA LEU A 74 9.95 48.68 15.92
C LEU A 74 10.95 49.22 14.91
N ASP A 75 12.22 49.34 15.31
CA ASP A 75 13.33 49.67 14.42
C ASP A 75 13.87 48.40 13.76
N ARG A 76 13.39 48.13 12.55
CA ARG A 76 13.78 46.93 11.78
C ARG A 76 15.25 46.92 11.38
N ARG A 77 15.91 48.10 11.30
CA ARG A 77 17.32 48.19 10.91
C ARG A 77 18.26 47.88 12.07
N ALA A 78 17.78 48.05 13.30
CA ALA A 78 18.51 47.76 14.52
C ALA A 78 18.39 46.29 14.97
N LEU A 79 17.65 45.44 14.23
CA LEU A 79 17.54 44.02 14.55
C LEU A 79 18.83 43.27 14.16
N PRO A 80 19.50 42.59 15.10
CA PRO A 80 20.75 41.89 14.83
C PRO A 80 20.54 40.74 13.84
N ALA A 81 21.58 40.40 13.10
CA ALA A 81 21.57 39.19 12.28
C ALA A 81 21.53 37.95 13.19
N PRO A 82 20.87 36.85 12.78
CA PRO A 82 20.94 35.59 13.50
C PRO A 82 22.38 35.09 13.54
N ASP A 83 22.91 34.85 14.74
CA ASP A 83 24.16 34.13 14.97
C ASP A 83 23.91 32.61 14.97
N SER A 84 24.97 31.80 15.17
CA SER A 84 24.87 30.34 15.16
C SER A 84 23.82 29.81 16.14
N ASP A 85 23.69 30.47 17.29
CA ASP A 85 22.86 30.05 18.42
C ASP A 85 21.37 30.36 18.17
N ALA A 86 21.06 31.18 17.16
CA ALA A 86 19.69 31.49 16.75
C ALA A 86 19.05 30.40 15.88
N TYR A 87 19.80 29.42 15.38
CA TYR A 87 19.23 28.33 14.58
C TYR A 87 18.83 27.16 15.49
N VAL A 88 17.71 26.51 15.16
CA VAL A 88 17.43 25.18 15.72
C VAL A 88 18.38 24.21 15.03
N SER A 89 19.59 24.12 15.54
CA SER A 89 20.47 23.02 15.22
C SER A 89 19.95 21.77 15.96
N ARG A 90 19.20 20.92 15.27
CA ARG A 90 19.80 19.59 15.12
C ARG A 90 21.03 19.87 14.27
N GLU A 91 22.22 19.83 14.87
CA GLU A 91 23.46 20.20 14.18
C GLU A 91 23.43 19.57 12.80
N TYR A 92 23.38 20.42 11.76
CA TYR A 92 23.53 19.93 10.40
C TYR A 92 24.92 19.33 10.33
N GLU A 93 24.97 18.01 10.41
CA GLU A 93 26.16 17.24 10.15
C GLU A 93 26.06 16.73 8.72
N ALA A 94 27.07 17.07 7.91
CA ALA A 94 27.10 16.64 6.53
C ALA A 94 27.18 15.09 6.45
N PRO A 95 26.51 14.48 5.47
CA PRO A 95 26.65 13.05 5.18
C PRO A 95 28.12 12.65 5.01
N GLN A 96 28.54 11.58 5.68
CA GLN A 96 29.93 11.12 5.69
C GLN A 96 30.13 9.88 4.80
N GLY A 97 31.14 9.94 3.94
CA GLY A 97 31.46 8.86 3.01
C GLY A 97 30.50 8.82 1.80
N GLU A 98 30.85 8.00 0.81
CA GLU A 98 30.13 7.93 -0.47
C GLU A 98 28.69 7.44 -0.30
N VAL A 99 28.47 6.47 0.59
CA VAL A 99 27.17 5.86 0.85
C VAL A 99 26.17 6.88 1.39
N GLU A 100 26.53 7.61 2.45
CA GLU A 100 25.63 8.60 3.04
C GLU A 100 25.38 9.78 2.10
N GLN A 101 26.39 10.19 1.33
CA GLN A 101 26.23 11.27 0.34
C GLN A 101 25.24 10.88 -0.76
N LEU A 102 25.32 9.64 -1.26
CA LEU A 102 24.39 9.13 -2.25
C LEU A 102 22.97 8.99 -1.66
N LEU A 103 22.85 8.48 -0.44
CA LEU A 103 21.55 8.44 0.27
C LEU A 103 20.95 9.83 0.44
N ALA A 104 21.76 10.83 0.81
CA ALA A 104 21.30 12.20 1.01
C ALA A 104 20.76 12.82 -0.27
N GLN A 105 21.41 12.55 -1.42
CA GLN A 105 20.93 12.97 -2.74
C GLN A 105 19.58 12.32 -3.06
N LEU A 106 19.47 11.01 -2.88
CA LEU A 106 18.21 10.28 -3.12
C LEU A 106 17.07 10.81 -2.23
N TRP A 107 17.35 11.08 -0.95
CA TRP A 107 16.37 11.66 -0.03
C TRP A 107 15.96 13.07 -0.43
N ALA A 108 16.93 13.93 -0.76
CA ALA A 108 16.69 15.31 -1.16
C ALA A 108 15.77 15.38 -2.39
N GLU A 109 16.05 14.57 -3.43
CA GLU A 109 15.24 14.48 -4.63
C GLU A 109 13.83 13.93 -4.35
N LEU A 110 13.74 12.85 -3.57
CA LEU A 110 12.48 12.15 -3.33
C LEU A 110 11.54 12.97 -2.44
N LEU A 111 12.08 13.56 -1.37
CA LEU A 111 11.34 14.37 -0.40
C LEU A 111 11.19 15.83 -0.86
N ARG A 112 11.85 16.21 -1.95
CA ARG A 112 11.88 17.58 -2.51
C ARG A 112 12.35 18.60 -1.48
N VAL A 113 13.45 18.28 -0.79
CA VAL A 113 14.12 19.15 0.17
C VAL A 113 15.50 19.54 -0.34
N ASP A 114 15.96 20.75 -0.03
CA ASP A 114 17.21 21.28 -0.57
C ASP A 114 18.45 20.54 -0.05
N GLN A 115 18.42 20.11 1.23
CA GLN A 115 19.55 19.50 1.91
C GLN A 115 19.08 18.48 2.95
N VAL A 116 19.82 17.38 3.06
CA VAL A 116 19.60 16.33 4.06
C VAL A 116 20.88 16.14 4.88
N GLY A 117 20.76 16.28 6.19
CA GLY A 117 21.81 16.02 7.17
C GLY A 117 21.85 14.56 7.58
N ARG A 118 23.01 14.13 8.09
CA ARG A 118 23.27 12.77 8.56
C ARG A 118 22.29 12.28 9.64
N HIS A 119 21.84 13.19 10.51
CA HIS A 119 20.93 12.89 11.61
C HIS A 119 19.46 13.24 11.31
N ASP A 120 19.15 13.62 10.07
CA ASP A 120 17.78 13.91 9.68
C ASP A 120 16.94 12.63 9.65
N ASN A 121 15.69 12.76 10.05
CA ASN A 121 14.73 11.68 10.11
C ASN A 121 13.81 11.71 8.87
N PHE A 122 13.70 10.58 8.18
CA PHE A 122 12.92 10.44 6.95
C PHE A 122 11.46 10.90 7.10
N PHE A 123 10.79 10.52 8.18
CA PHE A 123 9.38 10.83 8.42
C PHE A 123 9.18 12.28 8.88
N GLU A 124 10.16 12.85 9.58
CA GLU A 124 10.13 14.28 9.96
C GLU A 124 10.23 15.18 8.73
N LEU A 125 11.01 14.76 7.72
CA LEU A 125 11.11 15.42 6.43
C LEU A 125 9.90 15.19 5.52
N GLY A 126 8.87 14.51 6.00
CA GLY A 126 7.62 14.27 5.25
C GLY A 126 7.58 12.95 4.49
N GLY A 127 8.54 12.05 4.71
CA GLY A 127 8.51 10.69 4.21
C GLY A 127 7.29 9.90 4.68
N HIS A 128 6.83 8.95 3.88
CA HIS A 128 5.76 8.00 4.19
C HIS A 128 6.04 6.65 3.54
N SER A 129 5.20 5.64 3.79
CA SER A 129 5.47 4.26 3.38
C SER A 129 5.71 4.08 1.88
N LEU A 130 4.96 4.77 1.02
CA LEU A 130 5.20 4.73 -0.43
C LEU A 130 6.56 5.34 -0.82
N LEU A 131 6.93 6.50 -0.27
CA LEU A 131 8.26 7.08 -0.50
C LEU A 131 9.36 6.17 0.07
N ALA A 132 9.12 5.47 1.17
CA ALA A 132 10.07 4.48 1.67
C ALA A 132 10.29 3.34 0.64
N VAL A 133 9.24 2.84 -0.03
CA VAL A 133 9.38 1.86 -1.12
C VAL A 133 10.17 2.45 -2.28
N THR A 134 9.79 3.63 -2.77
CA THR A 134 10.48 4.30 -3.87
C THR A 134 11.95 4.57 -3.54
N LEU A 135 12.27 4.89 -2.29
CA LEU A 135 13.64 5.08 -1.83
C LEU A 135 14.44 3.77 -1.91
N ILE A 136 13.91 2.66 -1.39
CA ILE A 136 14.58 1.36 -1.44
C ILE A 136 14.79 0.89 -2.88
N GLU A 137 13.83 1.13 -3.78
CA GLU A 137 14.00 0.87 -5.22
C GLU A 137 15.12 1.70 -5.82
N ARG A 138 15.12 3.03 -5.62
CA ARG A 138 16.18 3.91 -6.14
C ARG A 138 17.56 3.56 -5.58
N MET A 139 17.63 3.17 -4.30
CA MET A 139 18.85 2.66 -3.69
C MET A 139 19.37 1.42 -4.43
N ARG A 140 18.48 0.47 -4.74
CA ARG A 140 18.84 -0.76 -5.45
C ARG A 140 19.37 -0.48 -6.86
N GLN A 141 18.77 0.46 -7.58
CA GLN A 141 19.22 0.91 -8.91
C GLN A 141 20.65 1.47 -8.91
N VAL A 142 21.11 2.01 -7.78
CA VAL A 142 22.49 2.51 -7.61
C VAL A 142 23.39 1.53 -6.84
N GLY A 143 22.96 0.28 -6.67
CA GLY A 143 23.74 -0.78 -6.05
C GLY A 143 23.73 -0.79 -4.52
N LEU A 144 22.83 -0.04 -3.88
CA LEU A 144 22.64 -0.05 -2.43
C LEU A 144 21.41 -0.90 -2.06
N SER A 145 21.58 -1.89 -1.18
CA SER A 145 20.47 -2.70 -0.67
C SER A 145 20.34 -2.56 0.85
N ALA A 146 19.11 -2.34 1.31
CA ALA A 146 18.75 -2.30 2.72
C ALA A 146 17.34 -2.88 2.90
N ASP A 147 17.09 -3.45 4.07
CA ASP A 147 15.75 -3.86 4.46
C ASP A 147 14.93 -2.61 4.82
N VAL A 148 13.73 -2.48 4.25
CA VAL A 148 12.84 -1.33 4.50
C VAL A 148 12.51 -1.17 6.00
N ARG A 149 12.53 -2.26 6.78
CA ARG A 149 12.37 -2.21 8.25
C ARG A 149 13.40 -1.32 8.92
N VAL A 150 14.62 -1.24 8.39
CA VAL A 150 15.66 -0.38 8.95
C VAL A 150 15.21 1.07 8.89
N LEU A 151 14.66 1.51 7.75
CA LEU A 151 14.17 2.87 7.59
C LEU A 151 13.04 3.20 8.56
N PHE A 152 12.17 2.24 8.87
CA PHE A 152 11.09 2.45 9.82
C PHE A 152 11.54 2.38 11.29
N SER A 153 12.49 1.51 11.62
CA SER A 153 12.97 1.31 13.00
C SER A 153 14.04 2.32 13.41
N GLN A 154 14.88 2.74 12.47
CA GLN A 154 15.97 3.69 12.65
C GLN A 154 15.95 4.70 11.49
N PRO A 155 15.02 5.66 11.51
CA PRO A 155 14.70 6.51 10.36
C PRO A 155 15.71 7.61 10.07
N THR A 156 16.96 7.52 10.56
CA THR A 156 17.99 8.51 10.28
C THR A 156 18.85 8.10 9.09
N LEU A 157 19.35 9.10 8.36
CA LEU A 157 20.21 8.85 7.20
C LEU A 157 21.46 8.02 7.59
N ALA A 158 22.10 8.35 8.71
CA ALA A 158 23.26 7.60 9.22
C ALA A 158 22.94 6.13 9.53
N ALA A 159 21.80 5.88 10.17
CA ALA A 159 21.42 4.52 10.56
C ALA A 159 21.08 3.66 9.34
N LEU A 160 20.37 4.24 8.37
CA LEU A 160 20.14 3.58 7.08
C LEU A 160 21.46 3.31 6.36
N GLY A 161 22.36 4.30 6.32
CA GLY A 161 23.69 4.18 5.72
C GLY A 161 24.52 3.05 6.33
N ALA A 162 24.52 2.93 7.66
CA ALA A 162 25.22 1.89 8.40
C ALA A 162 24.63 0.49 8.20
N ALA A 163 23.35 0.40 7.81
CA ALA A 163 22.66 -0.87 7.60
C ALA A 163 22.69 -1.37 6.15
N ILE A 164 23.29 -0.62 5.22
CA ILE A 164 23.44 -1.08 3.83
C ILE A 164 24.23 -2.38 3.79
N GLY A 165 23.74 -3.36 3.02
CA GLY A 165 24.31 -4.70 2.93
C GLY A 165 23.96 -5.63 4.11
N SER A 166 23.21 -5.15 5.12
CA SER A 166 22.66 -6.00 6.19
C SER A 166 21.30 -6.61 5.83
N GLY A 167 20.74 -6.24 4.67
CA GLY A 167 19.47 -6.77 4.19
C GLY A 167 19.56 -8.26 3.88
N ARG A 168 18.52 -9.01 4.25
CA ARG A 168 18.36 -10.42 3.89
C ARG A 168 17.87 -10.50 2.44
N GLU A 169 18.76 -10.25 1.49
CA GLU A 169 18.42 -10.39 0.07
C GLU A 169 18.19 -11.87 -0.25
N VAL A 170 16.98 -12.17 -0.70
CA VAL A 170 16.63 -13.50 -1.21
C VAL A 170 17.17 -13.59 -2.62
N ASP A 171 18.21 -14.41 -2.80
CA ASP A 171 18.66 -14.80 -4.15
C ASP A 171 17.57 -15.65 -4.78
N VAL A 172 16.89 -15.11 -5.79
CA VAL A 172 15.79 -15.78 -6.47
C VAL A 172 16.38 -16.83 -7.41
N PRO A 173 16.16 -18.13 -7.17
CA PRO A 173 16.67 -19.16 -8.06
C PRO A 173 16.12 -18.95 -9.47
N VAL A 174 16.95 -19.19 -10.49
CA VAL A 174 16.52 -19.07 -11.89
C VAL A 174 15.50 -20.14 -12.26
N ASN A 175 14.58 -19.83 -13.18
CA ASN A 175 13.76 -20.85 -13.83
C ASN A 175 14.64 -21.70 -14.74
N ARG A 176 14.57 -23.03 -14.63
CA ARG A 176 15.31 -23.96 -15.49
C ARG A 176 14.45 -24.61 -16.57
N ILE A 177 13.13 -24.35 -16.59
CA ILE A 177 12.24 -24.85 -17.64
C ILE A 177 12.40 -23.97 -18.89
N VAL A 178 13.15 -24.48 -19.85
CA VAL A 178 13.40 -23.80 -21.13
C VAL A 178 12.16 -23.82 -22.04
N PRO A 179 12.03 -22.88 -22.99
CA PRO A 179 11.02 -22.94 -24.04
C PRO A 179 11.03 -24.29 -24.79
N ASP A 180 9.87 -24.73 -25.26
CA ASP A 180 9.67 -25.98 -26.01
C ASP A 180 10.15 -27.25 -25.29
N CYS A 181 10.24 -27.21 -23.95
CA CYS A 181 10.62 -28.36 -23.15
C CYS A 181 9.60 -29.51 -23.33
N GLY A 182 10.06 -30.62 -23.90
CA GLY A 182 9.21 -31.80 -24.12
C GLY A 182 8.92 -32.63 -22.87
N ARG A 183 9.71 -32.44 -21.79
CA ARG A 183 9.53 -33.14 -20.51
C ARG A 183 10.18 -32.37 -19.37
N ILE A 184 9.38 -32.03 -18.36
CA ILE A 184 9.83 -31.35 -17.14
C ILE A 184 10.31 -32.38 -16.12
N THR A 185 11.46 -32.12 -15.51
CA THR A 185 12.10 -32.99 -14.49
C THR A 185 12.26 -32.26 -13.16
N PRO A 186 12.35 -32.99 -12.03
CA PRO A 186 12.43 -32.38 -10.70
C PRO A 186 13.54 -31.34 -10.52
N ASP A 187 14.72 -31.57 -11.10
CA ASP A 187 15.87 -30.66 -11.03
C ASP A 187 15.67 -29.32 -11.77
N MET A 188 14.62 -29.21 -12.59
CA MET A 188 14.23 -27.97 -13.24
C MET A 188 13.36 -27.08 -12.33
N LEU A 189 12.73 -27.65 -11.31
CA LEU A 189 11.87 -26.92 -10.38
C LEU A 189 12.72 -26.36 -9.24
N THR A 190 12.81 -25.03 -9.17
CA THR A 190 13.75 -24.34 -8.26
C THR A 190 13.08 -23.71 -7.05
N LEU A 191 11.74 -23.70 -7.00
CA LEU A 191 10.95 -23.15 -5.91
C LEU A 191 10.04 -24.18 -5.23
N ILE A 192 9.98 -25.40 -5.75
CA ILE A 192 9.16 -26.50 -5.24
C ILE A 192 9.83 -27.84 -5.48
N ASP A 193 9.77 -28.72 -4.48
CA ASP A 193 10.23 -30.10 -4.59
C ASP A 193 9.06 -31.01 -4.93
N LEU A 194 9.03 -31.56 -6.15
CA LEU A 194 8.00 -32.51 -6.60
C LEU A 194 8.65 -33.76 -7.18
N ASP A 195 8.04 -34.92 -6.95
CA ASP A 195 8.43 -36.15 -7.65
C ASP A 195 7.95 -36.14 -9.11
N GLN A 196 8.58 -36.97 -9.94
CA GLN A 196 8.27 -37.00 -11.38
C GLN A 196 6.81 -37.36 -11.67
N ALA A 197 6.22 -38.28 -10.89
CA ALA A 197 4.83 -38.69 -11.08
C ALA A 197 3.85 -37.53 -10.84
N THR A 198 4.17 -36.67 -9.87
CA THR A 198 3.42 -35.45 -9.58
C THR A 198 3.61 -34.42 -10.68
N ILE A 199 4.83 -34.21 -11.16
CA ILE A 199 5.11 -33.32 -12.30
C ILE A 199 4.31 -33.76 -13.53
N ASP A 200 4.32 -35.05 -13.87
CA ASP A 200 3.61 -35.57 -15.04
C ASP A 200 2.08 -35.34 -14.92
N ARG A 201 1.52 -35.46 -13.70
CA ARG A 201 0.10 -35.14 -13.43
C ARG A 201 -0.20 -33.65 -13.56
N VAL A 202 0.69 -32.77 -13.07
CA VAL A 202 0.57 -31.31 -13.21
C VAL A 202 0.62 -30.92 -14.69
N VAL A 203 1.60 -31.43 -15.44
CA VAL A 203 1.74 -31.16 -16.87
C VAL A 203 0.51 -31.59 -17.67
N ALA A 204 -0.15 -32.68 -17.27
CA ALA A 204 -1.37 -33.17 -17.91
C ALA A 204 -2.58 -32.21 -17.77
N THR A 205 -2.57 -31.27 -16.82
CA THR A 205 -3.64 -30.28 -16.68
C THR A 205 -3.48 -29.09 -17.63
N VAL A 206 -2.33 -28.95 -18.29
CA VAL A 206 -2.00 -27.80 -19.12
C VAL A 206 -2.28 -28.08 -20.59
N PRO A 207 -3.07 -27.22 -21.29
CA PRO A 207 -3.28 -27.35 -22.73
C PRO A 207 -1.94 -27.33 -23.49
N GLY A 208 -1.70 -28.33 -24.33
CA GLY A 208 -0.43 -28.48 -25.05
C GLY A 208 0.69 -29.18 -24.25
N GLY A 209 0.46 -29.52 -22.98
CA GLY A 209 1.41 -30.27 -22.15
C GLY A 209 2.69 -29.49 -21.82
N ALA A 210 3.80 -30.21 -21.65
CA ALA A 210 5.08 -29.64 -21.18
C ALA A 210 5.59 -28.43 -22.01
N PRO A 211 5.46 -28.42 -23.36
CA PRO A 211 5.83 -27.26 -24.17
C PRO A 211 5.10 -25.97 -23.79
N ASN A 212 3.91 -26.04 -23.20
CA ASN A 212 3.17 -24.86 -22.75
C ASN A 212 3.40 -24.54 -21.26
N VAL A 213 4.20 -25.30 -20.51
CA VAL A 213 4.47 -24.99 -19.07
C VAL A 213 5.69 -24.10 -18.93
N GLN A 214 5.50 -22.82 -18.64
CA GLN A 214 6.58 -21.88 -18.36
C GLN A 214 7.24 -22.17 -17.01
N ASP A 215 6.47 -22.45 -15.96
CA ASP A 215 6.98 -22.56 -14.59
C ASP A 215 6.02 -23.36 -13.68
N ILE A 216 6.55 -23.91 -12.59
CA ILE A 216 5.79 -24.62 -11.55
C ILE A 216 6.37 -24.27 -10.19
N TYR A 217 5.55 -23.69 -9.30
CA TYR A 217 5.97 -23.24 -7.97
C TYR A 217 4.78 -23.23 -6.99
N PRO A 218 4.99 -23.11 -5.66
CA PRO A 218 3.88 -23.18 -4.72
C PRO A 218 3.08 -21.86 -4.73
N LEU A 219 1.92 -21.86 -4.09
CA LEU A 219 1.19 -20.62 -3.83
C LEU A 219 2.01 -19.68 -2.94
N ALA A 220 1.78 -18.37 -3.03
CA ALA A 220 2.19 -17.46 -1.97
C ALA A 220 1.28 -17.64 -0.74
N PRO A 221 1.73 -17.33 0.49
CA PRO A 221 0.96 -17.60 1.72
C PRO A 221 -0.44 -16.96 1.76
N LEU A 222 -0.66 -15.83 1.09
CA LEU A 222 -2.01 -15.26 0.97
C LEU A 222 -2.88 -16.06 0.00
N GLN A 223 -2.32 -16.48 -1.14
CA GLN A 223 -3.07 -17.26 -2.13
C GLN A 223 -3.58 -18.57 -1.52
N ASP A 224 -2.85 -19.17 -0.56
CA ASP A 224 -3.33 -20.32 0.22
C ASP A 224 -4.65 -20.01 0.95
N GLY A 225 -4.77 -18.83 1.57
CA GLY A 225 -5.99 -18.38 2.24
C GLY A 225 -7.14 -18.11 1.26
N ILE A 226 -6.85 -17.49 0.13
CA ILE A 226 -7.83 -17.27 -0.96
C ILE A 226 -8.36 -18.60 -1.47
N LEU A 227 -7.48 -19.58 -1.73
CA LEU A 227 -7.88 -20.91 -2.17
C LEU A 227 -8.78 -21.60 -1.15
N TYR A 228 -8.44 -21.52 0.14
CA TYR A 228 -9.29 -22.08 1.20
C TYR A 228 -10.72 -21.53 1.14
N HIS A 229 -10.88 -20.21 1.01
CA HIS A 229 -12.21 -19.59 0.92
C HIS A 229 -12.93 -19.93 -0.38
N HIS A 230 -12.23 -19.97 -1.51
CA HIS A 230 -12.78 -20.46 -2.78
C HIS A 230 -13.35 -21.89 -2.59
N LEU A 231 -12.62 -22.79 -1.93
CA LEU A 231 -13.06 -24.17 -1.72
C LEU A 231 -14.17 -24.31 -0.68
N SER A 232 -14.21 -23.43 0.32
CA SER A 232 -15.17 -23.50 1.42
C SER A 232 -16.51 -22.83 1.10
N ALA A 233 -16.57 -21.97 0.08
CA ALA A 233 -17.79 -21.29 -0.32
C ALA A 233 -18.83 -22.29 -0.87
N GLU A 234 -20.01 -22.32 -0.23
CA GLU A 234 -21.14 -23.17 -0.64
C GLU A 234 -21.77 -22.69 -1.95
N GLN A 235 -21.82 -21.37 -2.16
CA GLN A 235 -22.35 -20.72 -3.36
C GLN A 235 -21.40 -19.63 -3.81
N GLY A 236 -21.29 -19.46 -5.13
CA GLY A 236 -20.46 -18.42 -5.73
C GLY A 236 -18.99 -18.52 -5.36
N ASP A 237 -18.30 -17.40 -5.53
CA ASP A 237 -16.89 -17.24 -5.19
C ASP A 237 -16.62 -15.82 -4.67
N PRO A 238 -16.26 -15.67 -3.38
CA PRO A 238 -16.05 -14.35 -2.78
C PRO A 238 -14.83 -13.60 -3.34
N TYR A 239 -13.98 -14.26 -4.13
CA TYR A 239 -12.79 -13.68 -4.74
C TYR A 239 -12.90 -13.51 -6.26
N VAL A 240 -14.08 -13.72 -6.84
CA VAL A 240 -14.37 -13.29 -8.21
C VAL A 240 -14.83 -11.83 -8.19
N LEU A 241 -14.07 -11.00 -8.89
CA LEU A 241 -14.40 -9.60 -9.14
C LEU A 241 -14.99 -9.46 -10.53
N LYS A 242 -15.83 -8.44 -10.69
CA LYS A 242 -16.43 -8.08 -11.99
C LYS A 242 -16.31 -6.59 -12.25
N THR A 243 -16.12 -6.24 -13.53
CA THR A 243 -16.15 -4.87 -14.03
C THR A 243 -17.01 -4.80 -15.28
N VAL A 244 -17.85 -3.78 -15.38
CA VAL A 244 -18.76 -3.59 -16.51
C VAL A 244 -18.28 -2.45 -17.39
N PHE A 245 -18.23 -2.73 -18.69
CA PHE A 245 -17.83 -1.80 -19.74
C PHE A 245 -18.94 -1.60 -20.75
N GLU A 246 -19.10 -0.37 -21.22
CA GLU A 246 -19.83 -0.07 -22.44
C GLU A 246 -18.84 0.21 -23.57
N LEU A 247 -19.09 -0.36 -24.74
CA LEU A 247 -18.25 -0.18 -25.91
C LEU A 247 -19.11 0.32 -27.05
N GLN A 248 -18.71 1.43 -27.67
CA GLN A 248 -19.50 2.12 -28.68
C GLN A 248 -19.70 1.26 -29.95
N SER A 249 -18.80 0.33 -30.23
CA SER A 249 -18.85 -0.50 -31.44
C SER A 249 -18.15 -1.85 -31.24
N ARG A 250 -18.40 -2.77 -32.17
CA ARG A 250 -17.72 -4.06 -32.22
C ARG A 250 -16.20 -3.91 -32.43
N ASP A 251 -15.78 -2.90 -33.19
CA ASP A 251 -14.34 -2.64 -33.40
C ASP A 251 -13.66 -2.19 -32.10
N ARG A 252 -14.35 -1.40 -31.26
CA ARG A 252 -13.85 -1.05 -29.91
C ARG A 252 -13.80 -2.25 -28.98
N LEU A 253 -14.78 -3.16 -29.07
CA LEU A 253 -14.73 -4.44 -28.36
C LEU A 253 -13.51 -5.28 -28.76
N VAL A 254 -13.24 -5.40 -30.07
CA VAL A 254 -12.05 -6.13 -30.57
C VAL A 254 -10.77 -5.46 -30.08
N ALA A 255 -10.66 -4.13 -30.18
CA ALA A 255 -9.49 -3.40 -29.69
C ALA A 255 -9.26 -3.57 -28.18
N PHE A 256 -10.33 -3.60 -27.38
CA PHE A 256 -10.26 -3.87 -25.95
C PHE A 256 -9.75 -5.29 -25.66
N VAL A 257 -10.29 -6.29 -26.37
CA VAL A 257 -9.88 -7.69 -26.25
C VAL A 257 -8.41 -7.86 -26.64
N ASP A 258 -7.98 -7.25 -27.73
CA ASP A 258 -6.59 -7.32 -28.20
C ASP A 258 -5.63 -6.66 -27.20
N ALA A 259 -6.00 -5.50 -26.65
CA ALA A 259 -5.22 -4.82 -25.62
C ALA A 259 -5.12 -5.65 -24.32
N LEU A 260 -6.21 -6.28 -23.88
CA LEU A 260 -6.19 -7.13 -22.69
C LEU A 260 -5.39 -8.42 -22.93
N GLN A 261 -5.53 -9.04 -24.10
CA GLN A 261 -4.73 -10.21 -24.49
C GLN A 261 -3.24 -9.88 -24.54
N TYR A 262 -2.86 -8.70 -25.03
CA TYR A 262 -1.47 -8.23 -25.01
C TYR A 262 -0.89 -8.20 -23.59
N VAL A 263 -1.65 -7.68 -22.62
CA VAL A 263 -1.22 -7.67 -21.21
C VAL A 263 -1.13 -9.10 -20.65
N ILE A 264 -2.08 -9.97 -20.96
CA ILE A 264 -2.04 -11.40 -20.56
C ILE A 264 -0.78 -12.08 -21.08
N ASP A 265 -0.42 -11.90 -22.36
CA ASP A 265 0.75 -12.53 -22.95
C ASP A 265 2.05 -12.07 -22.25
N ARG A 266 2.07 -10.81 -21.83
CA ARG A 266 3.24 -10.14 -21.24
C ARG A 266 3.50 -10.50 -19.77
N HIS A 267 2.48 -10.84 -18.98
CA HIS A 267 2.61 -11.10 -17.54
C HIS A 267 2.29 -12.55 -17.17
N ASP A 268 3.24 -13.23 -16.52
CA ASP A 268 3.15 -14.66 -16.19
C ASP A 268 1.99 -15.00 -15.25
N ILE A 269 1.73 -14.15 -14.27
CA ILE A 269 0.64 -14.34 -13.29
C ILE A 269 -0.75 -14.36 -13.94
N LEU A 270 -0.93 -13.62 -15.04
CA LEU A 270 -2.19 -13.64 -15.79
C LEU A 270 -2.37 -14.94 -16.57
N ARG A 271 -1.29 -15.65 -16.87
CA ARG A 271 -1.25 -16.97 -17.50
C ARG A 271 -1.08 -18.10 -16.49
N THR A 272 -1.32 -17.86 -15.21
CA THR A 272 -1.14 -18.85 -14.15
C THR A 272 -2.45 -19.51 -13.77
N SER A 273 -2.47 -20.84 -13.75
CA SER A 273 -3.54 -21.67 -13.18
C SER A 273 -3.12 -22.22 -11.82
N VAL A 274 -4.10 -22.64 -11.01
CA VAL A 274 -3.86 -23.30 -9.71
C VAL A 274 -4.44 -24.71 -9.69
N VAL A 275 -3.62 -25.67 -9.27
CA VAL A 275 -4.00 -27.09 -9.13
C VAL A 275 -3.75 -27.56 -7.70
N TRP A 276 -4.72 -28.28 -7.13
CA TRP A 276 -4.63 -28.80 -5.75
C TRP A 276 -5.24 -30.20 -5.60
N GLN A 277 -6.18 -30.56 -6.47
CA GLN A 277 -6.88 -31.84 -6.40
C GLN A 277 -5.91 -33.00 -6.70
N GLY A 278 -5.73 -33.90 -5.73
CA GLY A 278 -4.83 -35.04 -5.86
C GLY A 278 -3.34 -34.71 -5.63
N PHE A 279 -3.04 -33.53 -5.09
CA PHE A 279 -1.70 -33.09 -4.72
C PHE A 279 -1.62 -32.82 -3.21
N ASP A 280 -0.42 -32.98 -2.63
CA ASP A 280 -0.21 -32.80 -1.17
C ASP A 280 -0.30 -31.32 -0.76
N ALA A 281 -0.01 -30.42 -1.69
CA ALA A 281 -0.09 -28.97 -1.53
C ALA A 281 -0.60 -28.34 -2.83
N PRO A 282 -1.24 -27.17 -2.76
CA PRO A 282 -1.64 -26.44 -3.96
C PRO A 282 -0.42 -25.90 -4.72
N ILE A 283 -0.51 -25.91 -6.05
CA ILE A 283 0.58 -25.61 -6.97
C ILE A 283 0.11 -24.57 -7.98
N GLN A 284 0.94 -23.55 -8.22
CA GLN A 284 0.78 -22.63 -9.35
C GLN A 284 1.49 -23.21 -10.58
N VAL A 285 0.81 -23.15 -11.72
CA VAL A 285 1.33 -23.61 -13.00
C VAL A 285 1.21 -22.47 -14.00
N VAL A 286 2.35 -21.93 -14.42
CA VAL A 286 2.42 -20.82 -15.37
C VAL A 286 2.40 -21.38 -16.77
N TRP A 287 1.42 -21.00 -17.59
CA TRP A 287 1.33 -21.40 -18.98
C TRP A 287 2.12 -20.42 -19.84
N ARG A 288 2.80 -20.84 -20.91
CA ARG A 288 3.48 -19.94 -21.85
C ARG A 288 2.48 -19.14 -22.66
N GLU A 289 1.41 -19.80 -23.11
CA GLU A 289 0.32 -19.22 -23.87
C GLU A 289 -1.01 -19.52 -23.17
N ALA A 290 -1.78 -18.46 -22.90
CA ALA A 290 -3.16 -18.56 -22.44
C ALA A 290 -4.00 -17.51 -23.16
N LYS A 291 -5.15 -17.92 -23.72
CA LYS A 291 -6.04 -17.02 -24.48
C LYS A 291 -7.21 -16.59 -23.61
N LEU A 292 -7.55 -15.31 -23.68
CA LEU A 292 -8.69 -14.73 -22.98
C LEU A 292 -9.97 -15.49 -23.36
N HIS A 293 -10.71 -15.92 -22.36
CA HIS A 293 -12.01 -16.56 -22.57
C HIS A 293 -13.04 -15.51 -22.97
N LEU A 294 -13.57 -15.63 -24.19
CA LEU A 294 -14.59 -14.75 -24.75
C LEU A 294 -15.92 -15.50 -24.85
N GLU A 295 -17.00 -14.91 -24.32
CA GLU A 295 -18.35 -15.48 -24.41
C GLU A 295 -19.36 -14.42 -24.87
N GLU A 296 -19.88 -14.58 -26.08
CA GLU A 296 -21.01 -13.79 -26.56
C GLU A 296 -22.31 -14.40 -26.05
N VAL A 297 -23.11 -13.60 -25.34
CA VAL A 297 -24.36 -14.06 -24.72
C VAL A 297 -25.56 -13.44 -25.43
N ALA A 298 -26.45 -14.28 -25.93
CA ALA A 298 -27.75 -13.84 -26.42
C ALA A 298 -28.67 -13.50 -25.23
N LEU A 299 -29.08 -12.24 -25.13
CA LEU A 299 -29.96 -11.73 -24.08
C LEU A 299 -31.27 -11.18 -24.67
N ASP A 300 -32.33 -11.22 -23.87
CA ASP A 300 -33.66 -10.79 -24.28
C ASP A 300 -33.87 -9.34 -23.87
N ILE A 301 -33.84 -8.43 -24.84
CA ILE A 301 -34.05 -6.99 -24.64
C ILE A 301 -35.37 -6.71 -23.91
N ALA A 302 -36.39 -7.57 -24.04
CA ALA A 302 -37.68 -7.38 -23.37
C ALA A 302 -37.61 -7.59 -21.85
N LYS A 303 -36.54 -8.20 -21.31
CA LYS A 303 -36.38 -8.51 -19.88
C LYS A 303 -35.67 -7.43 -19.07
N GLY A 304 -35.33 -6.30 -19.69
CA GLY A 304 -34.67 -5.17 -19.03
C GLY A 304 -33.34 -4.80 -19.69
N GLU A 305 -32.58 -3.93 -19.04
CA GLU A 305 -31.30 -3.46 -19.57
C GLU A 305 -30.29 -4.62 -19.71
N ILE A 306 -29.59 -4.65 -20.85
CA ILE A 306 -28.59 -5.70 -21.15
C ILE A 306 -27.49 -5.75 -20.09
N ALA A 307 -27.02 -4.60 -19.61
CA ALA A 307 -26.02 -4.52 -18.56
C ALA A 307 -26.49 -5.17 -17.26
N ALA A 308 -27.73 -4.92 -16.84
CA ALA A 308 -28.31 -5.52 -15.64
C ALA A 308 -28.45 -7.04 -15.79
N GLN A 309 -28.90 -7.52 -16.96
CA GLN A 309 -29.02 -8.95 -17.25
C GLN A 309 -27.67 -9.68 -17.21
N LEU A 310 -26.60 -9.08 -17.77
CA LEU A 310 -25.25 -9.63 -17.68
C LEU A 310 -24.75 -9.65 -16.22
N GLN A 311 -24.96 -8.56 -15.48
CA GLN A 311 -24.54 -8.45 -14.08
C GLN A 311 -25.22 -9.47 -13.18
N GLU A 312 -26.51 -9.75 -13.38
CA GLU A 312 -27.27 -10.75 -12.63
C GLU A 312 -26.83 -12.17 -12.99
N ARG A 313 -26.67 -12.47 -14.28
CA ARG A 313 -26.27 -13.81 -14.75
C ARG A 313 -24.87 -14.20 -14.28
N PHE A 314 -23.96 -13.24 -14.18
CA PHE A 314 -22.57 -13.44 -13.78
C PHE A 314 -22.28 -12.82 -12.41
N ASP A 315 -23.27 -12.85 -11.50
CA ASP A 315 -23.08 -12.40 -10.13
C ASP A 315 -22.14 -13.36 -9.37
N PRO A 316 -21.01 -12.88 -8.80
CA PRO A 316 -20.12 -13.69 -7.99
C PRO A 316 -20.78 -14.39 -6.79
N GLN A 317 -21.99 -14.00 -6.36
CA GLN A 317 -22.75 -14.72 -5.32
C GLN A 317 -23.14 -16.14 -5.75
N HIS A 318 -23.27 -16.38 -7.05
CA HIS A 318 -23.71 -17.66 -7.58
C HIS A 318 -22.78 -18.19 -8.68
N TYR A 319 -21.96 -17.32 -9.26
CA TYR A 319 -21.00 -17.64 -10.30
C TYR A 319 -19.61 -17.93 -9.75
N ARG A 320 -18.89 -18.87 -10.36
CA ARG A 320 -17.52 -19.26 -9.99
C ARG A 320 -16.63 -19.25 -11.22
N LEU A 321 -15.38 -18.81 -11.06
CA LEU A 321 -14.33 -19.02 -12.06
C LEU A 321 -13.60 -20.33 -11.78
N ASP A 322 -13.33 -21.10 -12.84
CA ASP A 322 -12.48 -22.28 -12.73
C ASP A 322 -11.01 -21.85 -12.65
N ILE A 323 -10.46 -21.87 -11.44
CA ILE A 323 -9.08 -21.45 -11.19
C ILE A 323 -8.03 -22.46 -11.67
N THR A 324 -8.46 -23.63 -12.18
CA THR A 324 -7.55 -24.61 -12.80
C THR A 324 -7.22 -24.27 -14.25
N GLN A 325 -7.86 -23.25 -14.84
CA GLN A 325 -7.69 -22.84 -16.23
C GLN A 325 -7.17 -21.40 -16.31
N ALA A 326 -6.02 -21.19 -16.95
CA ALA A 326 -5.51 -19.85 -17.23
C ALA A 326 -6.05 -19.30 -18.57
N PRO A 327 -6.19 -17.98 -18.74
CA PRO A 327 -6.05 -16.95 -17.70
C PRO A 327 -7.21 -17.02 -16.69
N LEU A 328 -6.98 -16.58 -15.45
CA LEU A 328 -8.02 -16.46 -14.40
C LEU A 328 -8.98 -15.29 -14.66
N MET A 329 -9.36 -15.10 -15.92
CA MET A 329 -10.15 -13.99 -16.44
C MET A 329 -11.07 -14.47 -17.57
N ARG A 330 -12.25 -13.86 -17.67
CA ARG A 330 -13.24 -14.09 -18.72
C ARG A 330 -13.92 -12.78 -19.09
N LEU A 331 -14.07 -12.53 -20.39
CA LEU A 331 -14.88 -11.43 -20.90
C LEU A 331 -16.18 -12.00 -21.49
N VAL A 332 -17.31 -11.65 -20.88
CA VAL A 332 -18.63 -11.98 -21.40
C VAL A 332 -19.23 -10.70 -21.99
N PHE A 333 -19.88 -10.79 -23.14
CA PHE A 333 -20.40 -9.60 -23.81
C PHE A 333 -21.69 -9.87 -24.56
N ALA A 334 -22.47 -8.82 -24.77
CA ALA A 334 -23.73 -8.85 -25.52
C ALA A 334 -23.93 -7.55 -26.29
N GLU A 335 -24.62 -7.64 -27.43
CA GLU A 335 -25.05 -6.47 -28.18
C GLU A 335 -26.27 -5.83 -27.50
N ASP A 336 -26.20 -4.53 -27.25
CA ASP A 336 -27.34 -3.70 -26.85
C ASP A 336 -27.85 -2.94 -28.07
N ALA A 337 -28.67 -3.63 -28.86
CA ALA A 337 -29.19 -3.11 -30.12
C ALA A 337 -30.08 -1.86 -29.96
N VAL A 338 -30.65 -1.64 -28.77
CA VAL A 338 -31.50 -0.47 -28.47
C VAL A 338 -30.64 0.79 -28.39
N ASN A 339 -29.52 0.70 -27.67
CA ASN A 339 -28.60 1.82 -27.48
C ASN A 339 -27.45 1.85 -28.51
N GLN A 340 -27.46 0.93 -29.49
CA GLN A 340 -26.44 0.80 -30.54
C GLN A 340 -25.02 0.69 -29.98
N ARG A 341 -24.86 -0.10 -28.91
CA ARG A 341 -23.60 -0.30 -28.19
C ARG A 341 -23.40 -1.78 -27.87
N TRP A 342 -22.23 -2.09 -27.34
CA TRP A 342 -21.90 -3.38 -26.76
C TRP A 342 -21.71 -3.23 -25.27
N VAL A 343 -22.14 -4.23 -24.51
CA VAL A 343 -21.89 -4.28 -23.07
C VAL A 343 -21.03 -5.50 -22.79
N ALA A 344 -19.96 -5.32 -22.02
CA ALA A 344 -19.07 -6.39 -21.62
C ALA A 344 -18.91 -6.42 -20.10
N VAL A 345 -18.84 -7.62 -19.53
CA VAL A 345 -18.45 -7.86 -18.13
C VAL A 345 -17.15 -8.62 -18.13
N LEU A 346 -16.10 -8.00 -17.57
CA LEU A 346 -14.83 -8.66 -17.30
C LEU A 346 -14.90 -9.28 -15.91
N LEU A 347 -14.85 -10.60 -15.84
CA LEU A 347 -14.71 -11.39 -14.62
C LEU A 347 -13.25 -11.75 -14.44
N PHE A 348 -12.72 -11.63 -13.22
CA PHE A 348 -11.36 -12.04 -12.91
C PHE A 348 -11.23 -12.46 -11.44
N HIS A 349 -10.29 -13.35 -11.17
CA HIS A 349 -10.08 -13.84 -9.81
C HIS A 349 -8.99 -13.05 -9.09
N HIS A 350 -9.25 -12.67 -7.83
CA HIS A 350 -8.31 -11.96 -6.95
C HIS A 350 -7.00 -12.74 -6.65
N MET A 351 -6.89 -13.98 -7.11
CA MET A 351 -5.70 -14.82 -6.92
C MET A 351 -4.55 -14.38 -7.82
N ALA A 352 -4.86 -13.73 -8.95
CA ALA A 352 -3.89 -13.22 -9.91
C ALA A 352 -3.73 -11.69 -9.87
N LEU A 353 -4.70 -10.95 -9.33
CA LEU A 353 -4.73 -9.48 -9.42
C LEU A 353 -5.17 -8.84 -8.10
N ASP A 354 -4.42 -7.83 -7.67
CA ASP A 354 -4.82 -6.84 -6.68
C ASP A 354 -5.14 -5.46 -7.32
N HIS A 355 -5.56 -4.47 -6.52
CA HIS A 355 -5.95 -3.16 -7.04
C HIS A 355 -4.78 -2.44 -7.75
N THR A 356 -3.56 -2.50 -7.20
CA THR A 356 -2.37 -1.93 -7.83
C THR A 356 -2.07 -2.64 -9.15
N ALA A 357 -2.24 -3.96 -9.20
CA ALA A 357 -2.07 -4.73 -10.43
C ALA A 357 -3.10 -4.31 -11.50
N LEU A 358 -4.35 -3.99 -11.13
CA LEU A 358 -5.36 -3.48 -12.07
C LEU A 358 -4.98 -2.11 -12.67
N GLU A 359 -4.38 -1.20 -11.89
CA GLU A 359 -3.89 0.07 -12.41
C GLU A 359 -2.80 -0.13 -13.47
N VAL A 360 -1.89 -1.10 -13.24
CA VAL A 360 -0.86 -1.47 -14.20
C VAL A 360 -1.48 -2.10 -15.46
N VAL A 361 -2.48 -2.99 -15.32
CA VAL A 361 -3.22 -3.55 -16.46
C VAL A 361 -3.84 -2.43 -17.30
N GLN A 362 -4.52 -1.47 -16.67
CA GLN A 362 -5.12 -0.33 -17.37
C GLN A 362 -4.06 0.51 -18.09
N HIS A 363 -2.94 0.81 -17.44
CA HIS A 363 -1.85 1.57 -18.03
C HIS A 363 -1.24 0.87 -19.24
N GLU A 364 -0.99 -0.44 -19.17
CA GLU A 364 -0.42 -1.19 -20.29
C GLU A 364 -1.42 -1.39 -21.43
N MET A 365 -2.71 -1.58 -21.13
CA MET A 365 -3.78 -1.58 -22.14
C MET A 365 -3.84 -0.23 -22.87
N GLN A 366 -3.77 0.88 -22.13
CA GLN A 366 -3.71 2.22 -22.72
C GLN A 366 -2.50 2.37 -23.66
N ALA A 367 -1.32 1.98 -23.20
CA ALA A 367 -0.11 2.03 -24.03
C ALA A 367 -0.27 1.17 -25.30
N HIS A 368 -0.93 0.02 -25.23
CA HIS A 368 -1.22 -0.81 -26.39
C HIS A 368 -2.19 -0.11 -27.37
N LEU A 369 -3.30 0.42 -26.87
CA LEU A 369 -4.30 1.13 -27.68
C LEU A 369 -3.73 2.37 -28.39
N LEU A 370 -2.73 3.03 -27.79
CA LEU A 370 -2.02 4.16 -28.38
C LEU A 370 -0.85 3.76 -29.30
N GLY A 371 -0.56 2.47 -29.46
CA GLY A 371 0.59 1.99 -30.23
C GLY A 371 1.95 2.27 -29.57
N GLN A 372 1.96 2.52 -28.26
CA GLN A 372 3.12 2.85 -27.44
C GLN A 372 3.65 1.66 -26.63
N ALA A 373 3.08 0.46 -26.82
CA ALA A 373 3.47 -0.78 -26.13
C ALA A 373 4.98 -1.06 -26.11
N GLY A 374 5.72 -0.69 -27.17
CA GLY A 374 7.18 -0.86 -27.25
C GLY A 374 8.00 0.02 -26.30
N GLN A 375 7.37 0.98 -25.62
CA GLN A 375 8.00 1.85 -24.61
C GLN A 375 7.87 1.27 -23.19
N LEU A 376 7.04 0.24 -23.00
CA LEU A 376 6.85 -0.38 -21.71
C LEU A 376 8.14 -1.11 -21.29
N PRO A 377 8.51 -1.06 -19.99
CA PRO A 377 9.69 -1.77 -19.47
C PRO A 377 9.55 -3.29 -19.62
N ALA A 378 10.53 -4.09 -19.21
CA ALA A 378 10.28 -5.54 -19.11
C ALA A 378 9.23 -5.83 -18.03
N ALA A 379 8.37 -6.83 -18.25
CA ALA A 379 7.44 -7.29 -17.24
C ALA A 379 8.20 -8.05 -16.14
N MET A 380 7.84 -7.79 -14.88
CA MET A 380 8.46 -8.44 -13.74
C MET A 380 7.79 -9.79 -13.45
N PRO A 381 8.55 -10.91 -13.41
CA PRO A 381 7.98 -12.23 -13.13
C PRO A 381 7.45 -12.34 -11.69
N TYR A 382 6.23 -12.86 -11.53
CA TYR A 382 5.63 -13.05 -10.20
C TYR A 382 6.38 -14.09 -9.34
N ARG A 383 7.13 -15.01 -9.97
CA ARG A 383 8.00 -15.97 -9.26
C ARG A 383 8.98 -15.31 -8.28
N ASN A 384 9.41 -14.07 -8.55
CA ASN A 384 10.34 -13.35 -7.70
C ASN A 384 9.71 -13.06 -6.32
N TYR A 385 8.43 -12.67 -6.32
CA TYR A 385 7.66 -12.50 -5.09
C TYR A 385 7.43 -13.83 -4.38
N VAL A 386 7.07 -14.88 -5.11
CA VAL A 386 6.88 -16.22 -4.52
C VAL A 386 8.16 -16.69 -3.81
N ALA A 387 9.32 -16.50 -4.44
CA ALA A 387 10.61 -16.81 -3.85
C ALA A 387 10.87 -16.00 -2.57
N GLN A 388 10.60 -14.69 -2.58
CA GLN A 388 10.75 -13.85 -1.39
C GLN A 388 9.84 -14.28 -0.24
N ALA A 389 8.56 -14.55 -0.54
CA ALA A 389 7.57 -14.96 0.44
C ALA A 389 7.87 -16.35 1.04
N ARG A 390 8.52 -17.25 0.29
CA ARG A 390 8.79 -18.63 0.74
C ARG A 390 10.21 -18.83 1.29
N LEU A 391 11.21 -18.14 0.75
CA LEU A 391 12.62 -18.28 1.12
C LEU A 391 13.14 -17.18 2.05
N GLY A 392 12.35 -16.12 2.26
CA GLY A 392 12.68 -14.99 3.12
C GLY A 392 12.69 -15.35 4.60
N VAL A 393 11.71 -14.84 5.35
CA VAL A 393 11.57 -15.12 6.79
C VAL A 393 11.02 -16.52 6.99
N SER A 394 11.63 -17.28 7.90
CA SER A 394 11.18 -18.66 8.14
C SER A 394 9.84 -18.71 8.86
N GLN A 395 9.09 -19.81 8.68
CA GLN A 395 7.84 -20.02 9.39
C GLN A 395 8.01 -19.92 10.93
N HIS A 396 9.13 -20.42 11.46
CA HIS A 396 9.44 -20.37 12.89
C HIS A 396 9.61 -18.92 13.39
N GLU A 397 10.27 -18.06 12.61
CA GLU A 397 10.42 -16.64 12.94
C GLU A 397 9.06 -15.92 12.91
N HIS A 398 8.20 -16.21 11.92
CA HIS A 398 6.82 -15.70 11.91
C HIS A 398 6.05 -16.12 13.15
N GLU A 399 6.11 -17.40 13.52
CA GLU A 399 5.43 -17.92 14.71
C GLU A 399 5.95 -17.29 16.00
N GLY A 400 7.26 -17.06 16.11
CA GLY A 400 7.85 -16.36 17.26
C GLY A 400 7.26 -14.97 17.44
N PHE A 401 7.23 -14.18 16.35
CA PHE A 401 6.70 -12.82 16.35
C PHE A 401 5.19 -12.78 16.68
N PHE A 402 4.38 -13.61 16.03
CA PHE A 402 2.94 -13.61 16.30
C PHE A 402 2.59 -14.19 17.66
N ARG A 403 3.38 -15.13 18.20
CA ARG A 403 3.19 -15.63 19.58
C ARG A 403 3.52 -14.57 20.62
N GLU A 404 4.53 -13.73 20.38
CA GLU A 404 4.80 -12.55 21.22
C GLU A 404 3.65 -11.54 21.16
N MET A 405 3.08 -11.29 19.98
CA MET A 405 2.00 -10.32 19.81
C MET A 405 0.63 -10.81 20.33
N LEU A 406 0.32 -12.10 20.14
CA LEU A 406 -1.05 -12.65 20.25
C LEU A 406 -1.19 -13.77 21.27
N GLY A 407 -0.10 -14.26 21.88
CA GLY A 407 -0.11 -15.50 22.67
C GLY A 407 -1.00 -15.50 23.92
N ASP A 408 -1.32 -14.32 24.45
CA ASP A 408 -2.24 -14.06 25.56
C ASP A 408 -3.60 -13.51 25.11
N VAL A 409 -3.91 -13.54 23.81
CA VAL A 409 -5.22 -13.18 23.27
C VAL A 409 -6.11 -14.42 23.24
N ASP A 410 -6.99 -14.52 24.23
CA ASP A 410 -7.90 -15.67 24.39
C ASP A 410 -9.30 -15.44 23.79
N GLU A 411 -9.62 -14.18 23.46
CA GLU A 411 -10.92 -13.79 22.92
C GLU A 411 -10.79 -12.86 21.71
N PRO A 412 -11.68 -12.98 20.72
CA PRO A 412 -11.61 -12.16 19.52
C PRO A 412 -12.06 -10.71 19.77
N THR A 413 -11.62 -9.80 18.91
CA THR A 413 -12.18 -8.44 18.86
C THR A 413 -13.32 -8.39 17.85
N LEU A 414 -14.53 -8.21 18.36
CA LEU A 414 -15.78 -8.25 17.59
C LEU A 414 -16.57 -6.96 17.78
N PRO A 415 -16.30 -5.91 16.97
CA PRO A 415 -17.05 -4.66 17.01
C PRO A 415 -18.54 -4.90 16.83
N PHE A 416 -19.37 -4.31 17.72
CA PHE A 416 -20.82 -4.52 17.74
C PHE A 416 -21.27 -5.99 17.88
N GLY A 417 -20.36 -6.90 18.25
CA GLY A 417 -20.64 -8.34 18.30
C GLY A 417 -20.75 -9.03 16.95
N LEU A 418 -20.38 -8.37 15.84
CA LEU A 418 -20.44 -8.94 14.49
C LEU A 418 -19.32 -9.98 14.32
N GLN A 419 -19.69 -11.23 14.06
CA GLN A 419 -18.77 -12.38 13.96
C GLN A 419 -18.65 -12.94 12.55
N ASP A 420 -19.62 -12.66 11.68
CA ASP A 420 -19.72 -13.28 10.37
C ASP A 420 -18.72 -12.66 9.38
N VAL A 421 -17.51 -13.20 9.36
CA VAL A 421 -16.46 -12.86 8.39
C VAL A 421 -16.56 -13.69 7.10
N SER A 422 -17.73 -14.29 6.83
CA SER A 422 -18.03 -15.11 5.65
C SER A 422 -19.32 -14.69 4.95
N GLY A 423 -19.88 -13.52 5.31
CA GLY A 423 -21.12 -13.00 4.72
C GLY A 423 -21.04 -12.81 3.20
N ASP A 424 -22.19 -12.94 2.54
CA ASP A 424 -22.39 -12.81 1.09
C ASP A 424 -22.22 -11.38 0.54
N GLY A 425 -21.88 -10.43 1.41
CA GLY A 425 -21.75 -9.00 1.10
C GLY A 425 -23.08 -8.31 0.81
N GLN A 426 -24.22 -8.92 1.13
CA GLN A 426 -25.51 -8.25 1.04
C GLN A 426 -25.68 -7.24 2.18
N ALA A 427 -26.41 -6.14 1.89
CA ALA A 427 -26.69 -5.06 2.83
C ALA A 427 -25.44 -4.38 3.45
N ILE A 428 -24.42 -4.10 2.64
CA ILE A 428 -23.30 -3.24 3.07
C ILE A 428 -23.73 -1.77 3.00
N GLU A 429 -23.76 -1.11 4.14
CA GLU A 429 -23.89 0.35 4.20
C GLU A 429 -22.52 1.01 4.01
N HIS A 430 -22.50 2.06 3.20
CA HIS A 430 -21.28 2.79 2.89
C HIS A 430 -21.40 4.25 3.33
N ALA A 431 -20.45 4.68 4.15
CA ALA A 431 -20.31 6.08 4.55
C ALA A 431 -18.96 6.62 4.11
N ARG A 432 -18.97 7.81 3.49
CA ARG A 432 -17.74 8.54 3.14
C ARG A 432 -17.70 9.89 3.84
N GLN A 433 -16.54 10.24 4.37
CA GLN A 433 -16.31 11.50 5.06
C GLN A 433 -14.94 12.05 4.74
N VAL A 434 -14.90 13.28 4.21
CA VAL A 434 -13.65 14.03 4.06
C VAL A 434 -13.25 14.60 5.42
N VAL A 435 -11.98 14.42 5.78
CA VAL A 435 -11.40 15.02 6.99
C VAL A 435 -11.11 16.49 6.70
N GLU A 436 -11.57 17.39 7.57
CA GLU A 436 -11.35 18.82 7.41
C GLU A 436 -9.87 19.15 7.14
N ALA A 437 -9.60 20.06 6.20
CA ALA A 437 -8.23 20.40 5.80
C ALA A 437 -7.36 20.84 6.99
N THR A 438 -7.90 21.62 7.93
CA THR A 438 -7.16 22.07 9.11
C THR A 438 -6.80 20.91 10.04
N LEU A 439 -7.70 19.93 10.19
CA LEU A 439 -7.45 18.72 10.96
C LEU A 439 -6.42 17.82 10.26
N SER A 440 -6.54 17.64 8.94
CA SER A 440 -5.58 16.87 8.14
C SER A 440 -4.16 17.41 8.27
N GLN A 441 -3.99 18.74 8.17
CA GLN A 441 -2.70 19.41 8.36
C GLN A 441 -2.15 19.20 9.78
N ARG A 442 -3.00 19.32 10.81
CA ARG A 442 -2.59 19.09 12.21
C ARG A 442 -2.18 17.65 12.46
N LEU A 443 -2.90 16.67 11.90
CA LEU A 443 -2.53 15.25 12.00
C LEU A 443 -1.16 14.99 11.37
N ARG A 444 -0.89 15.51 10.17
CA ARG A 444 0.43 15.41 9.53
C ARG A 444 1.53 16.07 10.35
N ALA A 445 1.28 17.26 10.88
CA ALA A 445 2.23 17.95 11.74
C ALA A 445 2.56 17.13 13.00
N GLN A 446 1.57 16.48 13.62
CA GLN A 446 1.81 15.59 14.76
C GLN A 446 2.59 14.33 14.37
N ALA A 447 2.31 13.72 13.22
CA ALA A 447 3.07 12.58 12.72
C ALA A 447 4.55 12.93 12.53
N ARG A 448 4.81 14.07 11.85
CA ARG A 448 6.16 14.63 11.67
C ARG A 448 6.84 14.90 13.00
N GLN A 449 6.19 15.60 13.93
CA GLN A 449 6.78 15.90 15.25
C GLN A 449 7.15 14.65 16.06
N LEU A 450 6.44 13.54 15.85
CA LEU A 450 6.70 12.28 16.53
C LEU A 450 7.69 11.38 15.78
N GLY A 451 8.10 11.77 14.55
CA GLY A 451 8.97 10.98 13.68
C GLY A 451 8.31 9.68 13.20
N VAL A 452 6.99 9.67 13.01
CA VAL A 452 6.21 8.48 12.62
C VAL A 452 5.39 8.74 11.35
N SER A 453 4.91 7.67 10.72
CA SER A 453 3.96 7.78 9.60
C SER A 453 2.57 8.22 10.05
N ALA A 454 1.86 8.99 9.22
CA ALA A 454 0.46 9.34 9.45
C ALA A 454 -0.45 8.10 9.57
N ALA A 455 -0.10 7.00 8.89
CA ALA A 455 -0.77 5.72 9.05
C ALA A 455 -0.77 5.24 10.51
N SER A 456 0.30 5.45 11.27
CA SER A 456 0.39 5.04 12.67
C SER A 456 -0.63 5.78 13.56
N LEU A 457 -0.89 7.07 13.28
CA LEU A 457 -1.95 7.83 13.95
C LEU A 457 -3.34 7.24 13.65
N VAL A 458 -3.60 6.91 12.38
CA VAL A 458 -4.86 6.34 11.93
C VAL A 458 -5.10 4.96 12.56
N HIS A 459 -4.06 4.12 12.65
CA HIS A 459 -4.17 2.81 13.31
C HIS A 459 -4.53 2.94 14.78
N LEU A 460 -3.92 3.87 15.51
CA LEU A 460 -4.31 4.12 16.90
C LEU A 460 -5.73 4.69 16.99
N ALA A 461 -6.11 5.62 16.12
CA ALA A 461 -7.47 6.18 16.10
C ALA A 461 -8.52 5.10 15.84
N TRP A 462 -8.24 4.18 14.90
CA TRP A 462 -9.11 3.04 14.64
C TRP A 462 -9.19 2.09 15.82
N ALA A 463 -8.05 1.76 16.44
CA ALA A 463 -8.02 0.95 17.66
C ALA A 463 -8.92 1.55 18.75
N GLN A 464 -8.87 2.87 18.95
CA GLN A 464 -9.72 3.58 19.91
C GLN A 464 -11.21 3.45 19.59
N VAL A 465 -11.60 3.54 18.31
CA VAL A 465 -12.99 3.30 17.89
C VAL A 465 -13.38 1.86 18.23
N LEU A 466 -12.56 0.89 17.81
CA LEU A 466 -12.82 -0.54 18.05
C LEU A 466 -12.93 -0.86 19.54
N GLY A 467 -12.06 -0.31 20.37
CA GLY A 467 -12.10 -0.52 21.82
C GLY A 467 -13.40 -0.04 22.44
N ARG A 468 -13.93 1.09 21.97
CA ARG A 468 -15.23 1.61 22.42
C ARG A 468 -16.41 0.73 21.99
N VAL A 469 -16.42 0.27 20.74
CA VAL A 469 -17.57 -0.48 20.18
C VAL A 469 -17.52 -1.99 20.48
N SER A 470 -16.36 -2.50 20.93
CA SER A 470 -16.21 -3.88 21.42
C SER A 470 -16.12 -3.99 22.95
N GLY A 471 -15.98 -2.86 23.65
CA GLY A 471 -15.81 -2.82 25.10
C GLY A 471 -14.47 -3.38 25.59
N LYS A 472 -13.42 -3.33 24.75
CA LYS A 472 -12.09 -3.87 25.04
C LYS A 472 -11.04 -2.77 25.16
N ASP A 473 -10.13 -2.91 26.12
CA ASP A 473 -8.96 -2.04 26.27
C ASP A 473 -7.74 -2.52 25.46
N ASP A 474 -7.85 -3.69 24.83
CA ASP A 474 -6.83 -4.23 23.94
C ASP A 474 -7.55 -4.86 22.75
N VAL A 475 -7.26 -4.37 21.56
CA VAL A 475 -7.99 -4.74 20.35
C VAL A 475 -7.06 -5.33 19.32
N VAL A 476 -7.55 -6.37 18.64
CA VAL A 476 -6.92 -6.97 17.47
C VAL A 476 -7.78 -6.66 16.26
N PHE A 477 -7.17 -6.18 15.18
CA PHE A 477 -7.86 -5.97 13.91
C PHE A 477 -6.91 -6.27 12.76
N GLY A 478 -7.46 -6.53 11.58
CA GLY A 478 -6.64 -6.75 10.40
C GLY A 478 -6.15 -5.42 9.84
N THR A 479 -4.85 -5.31 9.61
CA THR A 479 -4.28 -4.22 8.82
C THR A 479 -3.88 -4.75 7.45
N VAL A 480 -4.22 -3.98 6.41
CA VAL A 480 -3.89 -4.30 5.02
C VAL A 480 -2.50 -3.75 4.72
N LEU A 481 -1.57 -4.64 4.40
CA LEU A 481 -0.20 -4.36 3.99
C LEU A 481 -0.09 -4.43 2.46
N LEU A 482 0.71 -3.55 1.87
CA LEU A 482 0.93 -3.51 0.42
C LEU A 482 1.59 -4.79 -0.12
N GLY A 483 2.43 -5.48 0.69
CA GLY A 483 3.12 -6.72 0.30
C GLY A 483 4.15 -6.58 -0.82
N ARG A 484 4.34 -5.36 -1.36
CA ARG A 484 5.28 -5.00 -2.43
C ARG A 484 6.57 -4.37 -1.90
N MET A 485 6.71 -4.26 -0.57
CA MET A 485 7.79 -3.49 0.06
C MET A 485 9.18 -4.13 -0.09
N GLN A 486 9.24 -5.45 -0.31
CA GLN A 486 10.48 -6.24 -0.42
C GLN A 486 10.75 -6.80 -1.82
N GLY A 487 9.82 -6.62 -2.75
CA GLY A 487 10.02 -7.00 -4.14
C GLY A 487 11.21 -6.24 -4.75
N GLY A 488 12.05 -6.92 -5.54
CA GLY A 488 13.21 -6.31 -6.19
C GLY A 488 12.86 -5.17 -7.15
N ASP A 489 13.81 -4.76 -8.01
CA ASP A 489 13.58 -3.69 -9.00
C ASP A 489 12.27 -3.90 -9.78
N GLY A 490 11.39 -2.90 -9.80
CA GLY A 490 10.11 -2.96 -10.51
C GLY A 490 8.97 -3.74 -9.83
N ALA A 491 9.09 -4.10 -8.55
CA ALA A 491 8.02 -4.76 -7.80
C ALA A 491 6.77 -3.91 -7.57
N ASP A 492 6.91 -2.58 -7.61
CA ASP A 492 5.79 -1.63 -7.65
C ASP A 492 4.90 -1.86 -8.88
N ARG A 493 5.48 -2.31 -10.00
CA ARG A 493 4.83 -2.56 -11.29
C ARG A 493 4.57 -4.04 -11.57
N ALA A 494 4.97 -4.95 -10.70
CA ALA A 494 4.72 -6.37 -10.90
C ALA A 494 3.21 -6.68 -10.82
N LEU A 495 2.67 -7.45 -11.75
CA LEU A 495 1.30 -7.94 -11.62
C LEU A 495 1.27 -9.12 -10.64
N GLY A 496 0.17 -9.25 -9.90
CA GLY A 496 -0.03 -10.33 -8.96
C GLY A 496 -0.85 -9.95 -7.74
N MET A 497 -1.05 -10.92 -6.86
CA MET A 497 -1.65 -10.70 -5.55
C MET A 497 -0.54 -10.48 -4.51
N PHE A 498 -0.35 -9.23 -4.08
CA PHE A 498 0.69 -8.87 -3.11
C PHE A 498 0.12 -8.49 -1.75
N ILE A 499 -1.05 -7.85 -1.75
CA ILE A 499 -1.69 -7.34 -0.54
C ILE A 499 -1.84 -8.43 0.50
N ASN A 500 -1.48 -8.18 1.76
CA ASN A 500 -1.73 -9.14 2.82
C ASN A 500 -2.45 -8.51 3.99
N THR A 501 -3.33 -9.28 4.64
CA THR A 501 -4.05 -8.84 5.83
C THR A 501 -3.51 -9.59 7.04
N LEU A 502 -2.87 -8.86 7.94
CA LEU A 502 -2.29 -9.43 9.15
C LEU A 502 -2.89 -8.81 10.41
N PRO A 503 -2.99 -9.57 11.51
CA PRO A 503 -3.48 -9.04 12.76
C PRO A 503 -2.52 -8.01 13.33
N LEU A 504 -3.06 -6.88 13.76
CA LEU A 504 -2.38 -5.89 14.57
C LEU A 504 -3.11 -5.77 15.90
N ARG A 505 -2.38 -6.05 16.99
CA ARG A 505 -2.86 -5.81 18.35
C ARG A 505 -2.45 -4.43 18.83
N VAL A 506 -3.40 -3.63 19.32
CA VAL A 506 -3.17 -2.28 19.84
C VAL A 506 -3.90 -2.11 21.16
N GLY A 507 -3.14 -1.78 22.21
CA GLY A 507 -3.71 -1.39 23.49
C GLY A 507 -4.29 0.03 23.42
N VAL A 508 -5.53 0.17 23.89
CA VAL A 508 -6.20 1.46 24.07
C VAL A 508 -6.23 1.81 25.56
N ASN A 509 -6.16 3.10 25.89
CA ASN A 509 -6.19 3.63 27.27
C ASN A 509 -5.04 3.20 28.21
N SER A 510 -4.11 2.34 27.78
CA SER A 510 -2.98 1.89 28.60
C SER A 510 -1.88 2.95 28.76
N GLN A 511 -1.79 3.91 27.83
CA GLN A 511 -0.75 4.93 27.76
C GLN A 511 -1.32 6.28 27.26
N GLY A 512 -0.55 7.36 27.45
CA GLY A 512 -0.86 8.64 26.82
C GLY A 512 -0.79 8.56 25.29
N VAL A 513 -1.60 9.36 24.59
CA VAL A 513 -1.76 9.30 23.13
C VAL A 513 -0.42 9.29 22.38
N ARG A 514 0.55 10.15 22.76
CA ARG A 514 1.86 10.22 22.11
C ARG A 514 2.63 8.90 22.18
N GLU A 515 2.66 8.26 23.34
CA GLU A 515 3.33 6.97 23.53
C GLU A 515 2.58 5.85 22.83
N GLY A 516 1.23 5.88 22.87
CA GLY A 516 0.40 4.94 22.11
C GLY A 516 0.66 4.99 20.60
N VAL A 517 0.88 6.17 20.03
CA VAL A 517 1.21 6.33 18.60
C VAL A 517 2.58 5.72 18.29
N LYS A 518 3.60 6.00 19.12
CA LYS A 518 4.94 5.44 18.94
C LYS A 518 4.95 3.91 19.09
N ALA A 519 4.22 3.39 20.08
CA ALA A 519 4.05 1.95 20.27
C ALA A 519 3.35 1.31 19.07
N THR A 520 2.31 1.95 18.53
CA THR A 520 1.63 1.49 17.31
C THR A 520 2.57 1.51 16.11
N HIS A 521 3.36 2.57 15.96
CA HIS A 521 4.37 2.68 14.90
C HIS A 521 5.42 1.56 14.99
N ALA A 522 5.93 1.28 16.19
CA ALA A 522 6.88 0.19 16.42
C ALA A 522 6.28 -1.18 16.07
N ARG A 523 5.01 -1.43 16.44
CA ARG A 523 4.31 -2.68 16.09
C ARG A 523 4.11 -2.82 14.59
N LEU A 524 3.66 -1.76 13.91
CA LEU A 524 3.54 -1.74 12.45
C LEU A 524 4.88 -2.00 11.76
N THR A 525 5.94 -1.39 12.27
CA THR A 525 7.31 -1.58 11.76
C THR A 525 7.77 -3.03 11.91
N GLY A 526 7.54 -3.65 13.07
CA GLY A 526 7.83 -5.06 13.29
C GLY A 526 7.04 -5.96 12.33
N LEU A 527 5.77 -5.63 12.10
CA LEU A 527 4.88 -6.38 11.22
C LEU A 527 5.35 -6.40 9.76
N LEU A 528 6.02 -5.34 9.27
CA LEU A 528 6.59 -5.31 7.92
C LEU A 528 7.58 -6.47 7.67
N GLY A 529 8.34 -6.88 8.68
CA GLY A 529 9.25 -8.03 8.57
C GLY A 529 8.55 -9.37 8.40
N HIS A 530 7.25 -9.41 8.71
CA HIS A 530 6.43 -10.60 8.62
C HIS A 530 5.29 -10.42 7.62
N GLU A 531 5.41 -9.46 6.69
CA GLU A 531 4.35 -9.11 5.72
C GLU A 531 3.95 -10.27 4.79
N HIS A 532 4.79 -11.30 4.65
CA HIS A 532 4.51 -12.49 3.86
C HIS A 532 3.92 -13.66 4.68
N ALA A 533 3.72 -13.51 6.01
CA ALA A 533 3.10 -14.56 6.81
C ALA A 533 1.64 -14.82 6.39
N SER A 534 1.13 -16.04 6.61
CA SER A 534 -0.31 -16.27 6.44
C SER A 534 -1.10 -15.85 7.67
N LEU A 535 -2.30 -15.31 7.46
CA LEU A 535 -3.24 -14.99 8.55
C LEU A 535 -3.54 -16.22 9.41
N ALA A 536 -3.69 -17.40 8.78
CA ALA A 536 -3.92 -18.66 9.49
C ALA A 536 -2.76 -19.01 10.44
N LEU A 537 -1.51 -18.75 10.07
CA LEU A 537 -0.37 -18.92 10.98
C LEU A 537 -0.45 -17.98 12.17
N ALA A 538 -0.73 -16.70 11.91
CA ALA A 538 -0.86 -15.70 12.97
C ALA A 538 -2.00 -16.04 13.95
N GLN A 539 -3.16 -16.47 13.43
CA GLN A 539 -4.31 -16.90 14.22
C GLN A 539 -3.98 -18.10 15.14
N ARG A 540 -3.26 -19.11 14.63
CA ARG A 540 -2.80 -20.26 15.44
C ARG A 540 -1.83 -19.89 16.57
N CYS A 541 -1.26 -18.70 16.53
CA CYS A 541 -0.41 -18.20 17.61
C CYS A 541 -1.19 -17.53 18.75
N SER A 542 -2.52 -17.40 18.62
CA SER A 542 -3.41 -16.89 19.66
C SER A 542 -4.11 -18.00 20.45
N GLY A 543 -4.72 -17.67 21.59
CA GLY A 543 -5.58 -18.55 22.38
C GLY A 543 -7.02 -18.65 21.88
N VAL A 544 -7.39 -17.90 20.82
CA VAL A 544 -8.74 -17.91 20.25
C VAL A 544 -9.06 -19.27 19.63
N VAL A 545 -10.11 -19.91 20.12
CA VAL A 545 -10.52 -21.25 19.69
C VAL A 545 -11.31 -21.19 18.39
N ALA A 546 -10.91 -21.97 17.39
CA ALA A 546 -11.67 -22.16 16.15
C ALA A 546 -13.09 -22.70 16.46
N PRO A 547 -14.14 -22.26 15.75
CA PRO A 547 -14.11 -21.51 14.49
C PRO A 547 -14.17 -19.97 14.63
N LEU A 548 -14.03 -19.41 15.84
CA LEU A 548 -14.11 -17.96 16.02
C LEU A 548 -12.97 -17.23 15.28
N PRO A 549 -13.26 -16.16 14.52
CA PRO A 549 -12.21 -15.37 13.90
C PRO A 549 -11.48 -14.54 14.95
N LEU A 550 -10.17 -14.34 14.81
CA LEU A 550 -9.37 -13.50 15.73
C LEU A 550 -9.88 -12.05 15.80
N PHE A 551 -10.39 -11.53 14.67
CA PHE A 551 -10.99 -10.20 14.55
C PHE A 551 -12.03 -10.17 13.43
N SER A 552 -12.99 -9.25 13.50
CA SER A 552 -13.99 -9.02 12.44
C SER A 552 -13.94 -7.63 11.81
N ALA A 553 -12.89 -6.85 12.10
CA ALA A 553 -12.70 -5.52 11.54
C ALA A 553 -11.36 -5.34 10.82
N LEU A 554 -11.38 -4.54 9.75
CA LEU A 554 -10.22 -4.19 8.94
C LEU A 554 -9.94 -2.69 8.93
N LEU A 555 -8.65 -2.36 8.81
CA LEU A 555 -8.17 -1.05 8.42
C LEU A 555 -7.33 -1.16 7.14
N ASN A 556 -7.74 -0.42 6.11
CA ASN A 556 -7.00 -0.26 4.86
C ASN A 556 -6.50 1.17 4.72
N TYR A 557 -5.20 1.40 4.90
CA TYR A 557 -4.59 2.72 4.69
C TYR A 557 -3.97 2.79 3.30
N ARG A 558 -4.50 3.66 2.45
CA ARG A 558 -4.11 3.81 1.04
C ARG A 558 -3.51 5.19 0.79
N HIS A 559 -2.54 5.27 -0.12
CA HIS A 559 -2.02 6.54 -0.60
C HIS A 559 -2.53 6.77 -2.02
N SER A 560 -3.47 7.69 -2.17
CA SER A 560 -4.27 7.85 -3.40
C SER A 560 -4.00 9.19 -4.09
N ALA A 561 -2.89 9.85 -3.75
CA ALA A 561 -2.54 11.18 -4.27
C ALA A 561 -2.29 11.22 -5.79
N SER A 562 -1.83 10.12 -6.41
CA SER A 562 -1.64 10.05 -7.88
C SER A 562 -2.95 9.84 -8.65
N ALA A 563 -3.93 9.15 -8.06
CA ALA A 563 -5.24 8.92 -8.66
C ALA A 563 -6.09 10.21 -8.75
N ALA A 564 -5.69 11.27 -8.06
CA ALA A 564 -6.29 12.60 -8.13
C ALA A 564 -5.69 13.50 -9.23
N ALA A 565 -4.72 13.01 -10.02
CA ALA A 565 -4.16 13.76 -11.13
C ALA A 565 -5.17 13.89 -12.29
N GLU A 566 -5.19 15.05 -12.96
CA GLU A 566 -6.07 15.31 -14.10
C GLU A 566 -5.85 14.27 -15.21
N VAL A 567 -6.95 13.67 -15.70
CA VAL A 567 -6.92 12.72 -16.82
C VAL A 567 -6.38 13.44 -18.06
N SER A 568 -5.26 12.97 -18.59
CA SER A 568 -4.64 13.57 -19.77
C SER A 568 -5.52 13.41 -21.02
N ASN A 569 -5.41 14.34 -21.99
CA ASN A 569 -6.10 14.22 -23.28
C ASN A 569 -5.71 12.93 -24.04
N GLU A 570 -4.49 12.44 -23.83
CA GLU A 570 -3.99 11.19 -24.42
C GLU A 570 -4.68 9.96 -23.79
N THR A 571 -4.93 10.01 -22.48
CA THR A 571 -5.75 9.00 -21.78
C THR A 571 -7.19 9.00 -22.29
N LEU A 572 -7.81 10.18 -22.46
CA LEU A 572 -9.15 10.29 -23.02
C LEU A 572 -9.24 9.71 -24.44
N ALA A 573 -8.23 9.96 -25.28
CA ALA A 573 -8.18 9.44 -26.65
C ALA A 573 -8.00 7.91 -26.69
N ALA A 574 -7.19 7.32 -25.81
CA ALA A 574 -6.98 5.87 -25.77
C ALA A 574 -8.29 5.11 -25.49
N TRP A 575 -9.09 5.63 -24.56
CA TRP A 575 -10.33 5.02 -24.08
C TRP A 575 -11.58 5.53 -24.81
N GLU A 576 -11.45 6.35 -25.86
CA GLU A 576 -12.59 6.89 -26.61
C GLU A 576 -13.55 5.77 -27.06
N GLY A 577 -14.83 5.84 -26.69
CA GLY A 577 -15.81 4.80 -27.00
C GLY A 577 -15.69 3.49 -26.18
N ILE A 578 -14.95 3.51 -25.07
CA ILE A 578 -14.94 2.48 -24.02
C ILE A 578 -15.21 3.19 -22.68
N GLU A 579 -16.39 2.97 -22.11
CA GLU A 579 -16.82 3.61 -20.87
C GLU A 579 -16.92 2.62 -19.72
N PHE A 580 -16.53 3.06 -18.53
CA PHE A 580 -16.57 2.30 -17.29
C PHE A 580 -17.87 2.58 -16.53
N LEU A 581 -18.65 1.55 -16.21
CA LEU A 581 -19.94 1.73 -15.52
C LEU A 581 -19.88 1.58 -14.00
N SER A 582 -19.23 0.53 -13.50
CA SER A 582 -19.23 0.23 -12.06
C SER A 582 -18.12 -0.74 -11.64
N ASN A 583 -17.65 -0.58 -10.38
CA ASN A 583 -16.85 -1.55 -9.63
C ASN A 583 -17.67 -2.04 -8.42
N GLU A 584 -17.76 -3.34 -8.19
CA GLU A 584 -18.22 -3.90 -6.91
C GLU A 584 -16.99 -4.39 -6.12
N GLU A 585 -16.41 -3.53 -5.27
CA GLU A 585 -15.44 -4.00 -4.27
C GLU A 585 -16.20 -4.61 -3.09
N ARG A 586 -16.02 -5.93 -2.87
CA ARG A 586 -16.57 -6.65 -1.72
C ARG A 586 -15.48 -6.90 -0.68
N THR A 587 -15.84 -6.79 0.60
CA THR A 587 -14.97 -7.20 1.71
C THR A 587 -15.66 -8.25 2.54
N ASN A 588 -14.99 -9.37 2.84
CA ASN A 588 -15.53 -10.45 3.67
C ASN A 588 -15.63 -10.09 5.16
N TYR A 589 -15.32 -8.85 5.55
CA TYR A 589 -15.30 -8.42 6.94
C TYR A 589 -16.49 -7.51 7.26
N PRO A 590 -17.19 -7.74 8.38
CA PRO A 590 -18.35 -6.94 8.79
C PRO A 590 -18.12 -5.45 8.93
N LEU A 591 -16.89 -5.04 9.23
CA LEU A 591 -16.53 -3.65 9.46
C LEU A 591 -15.17 -3.34 8.84
N THR A 592 -15.18 -2.58 7.75
CA THR A 592 -13.94 -2.13 7.08
C THR A 592 -13.87 -0.62 7.09
N LEU A 593 -12.76 -0.06 7.59
CA LEU A 593 -12.41 1.34 7.41
C LEU A 593 -11.29 1.45 6.37
N SER A 594 -11.54 2.16 5.28
CA SER A 594 -10.51 2.59 4.34
C SER A 594 -10.18 4.07 4.56
N VAL A 595 -8.89 4.40 4.56
CA VAL A 595 -8.39 5.77 4.67
C VAL A 595 -7.55 6.08 3.45
N ASP A 596 -8.01 7.02 2.63
CA ASP A 596 -7.31 7.53 1.47
C ASP A 596 -6.51 8.77 1.87
N ASP A 597 -5.18 8.65 1.83
CA ASP A 597 -4.23 9.75 1.99
C ASP A 597 -4.03 10.42 0.63
N LEU A 598 -4.61 11.62 0.49
CA LEU A 598 -4.62 12.41 -0.74
C LEU A 598 -3.37 13.30 -0.90
N GLY A 599 -2.36 13.12 -0.03
CA GLY A 599 -1.16 13.96 0.01
C GLY A 599 -1.31 15.21 0.88
N ASP A 600 -2.39 15.99 0.72
CA ASP A 600 -2.70 17.17 1.54
C ASP A 600 -3.90 16.97 2.48
N GLY A 601 -4.81 16.06 2.15
CA GLY A 601 -6.00 15.69 2.92
C GLY A 601 -6.12 14.21 3.22
N PHE A 602 -7.16 13.84 3.99
CA PHE A 602 -7.57 12.46 4.20
C PHE A 602 -9.06 12.29 3.90
N MET A 603 -9.42 11.16 3.32
CA MET A 603 -10.81 10.74 3.16
C MET A 603 -11.03 9.39 3.85
N LEU A 604 -12.11 9.28 4.61
CA LEU A 604 -12.52 8.06 5.29
C LEU A 604 -13.68 7.43 4.52
N SER A 605 -13.60 6.12 4.27
CA SER A 605 -14.67 5.31 3.70
C SER A 605 -14.92 4.11 4.61
N ALA A 606 -16.09 4.03 5.22
CA ALA A 606 -16.48 2.91 6.08
C ALA A 606 -17.51 2.03 5.36
N LEU A 607 -17.28 0.72 5.40
CA LEU A 607 -18.19 -0.31 4.92
C LEU A 607 -18.63 -1.15 6.12
N VAL A 608 -19.93 -1.28 6.33
CA VAL A 608 -20.50 -2.03 7.46
C VAL A 608 -21.61 -2.94 6.97
N VAL A 609 -21.57 -4.22 7.37
CA VAL A 609 -22.68 -5.15 7.14
C VAL A 609 -23.85 -4.75 8.04
N GLN A 610 -25.05 -4.66 7.47
CA GLN A 610 -26.27 -4.34 8.22
C GLN A 610 -26.54 -5.43 9.26
N GLY A 611 -26.68 -5.02 10.53
CA GLY A 611 -26.86 -5.91 11.68
C GLY A 611 -28.32 -6.21 12.04
#